data_AF-A0A4Q8TXV7-F1
#
_entry.id   AF-A0A4Q8TXV7-F1
#
_cell.length_a   1.000
_cell.length_b   1.000
_cell.length_c   1.000
_cell.angle_alpha   90.00
_cell.angle_beta   90.00
_cell.angle_gamma   90.00
#
_symmetry.space_group_name_H-M   'P 1'
#
loop_
_entity.id
_entity.type
_entity.pdbx_description
1 polymer ?
#
loop_
_entity_poly.entity_id
_entity_poly.type
_entity_poly.pdbx_seq_one_letter_code
_entity_poly.pdbx_strand_id
1 'polypeptide(L)'
;MDIALLLPLIAVLGLHKLICRTDSFKSLNINLKNWKVIVILILALIIQILMKGVKNPLSYYKLFYYLIVIAIPEEIISRGIVYNQLKNIGEERAIIISGIVWGIMHSLLIWVQNGIGWNGIIASIGLLSSYIIINHPVIFLYKKMDNLLIMIMLHAFMDAL
;
A
#
# COMPACT_ATOMS: atom_id res chain seq x y z
N MET A 1 1.99 0.27 -26.90
CA MET A 1 2.24 0.24 -25.44
C MET A 1 3.52 -0.52 -25.23
N ASP A 2 4.52 0.10 -24.62
CA ASP A 2 5.82 -0.55 -24.40
C ASP A 2 5.65 -1.71 -23.42
N ILE A 3 6.03 -2.93 -23.82
CA ILE A 3 5.88 -4.16 -23.01
C ILE A 3 6.64 -4.01 -21.69
N ALA A 4 7.71 -3.20 -21.68
CA ALA A 4 8.46 -2.91 -20.47
C ALA A 4 7.60 -2.28 -19.36
N LEU A 5 6.52 -1.54 -19.68
CA LEU A 5 5.60 -0.99 -18.66
C LEU A 5 4.84 -2.07 -17.89
N LEU A 6 4.83 -3.32 -18.36
CA LEU A 6 4.21 -4.44 -17.64
C LEU A 6 5.17 -5.11 -16.65
N LEU A 7 6.47 -4.81 -16.69
CA LEU A 7 7.47 -5.45 -15.82
C LEU A 7 7.18 -5.29 -14.32
N PRO A 8 6.76 -4.11 -13.79
CA PRO A 8 6.44 -3.97 -12.38
C PRO A 8 5.27 -4.87 -11.97
N LEU A 9 4.24 -4.95 -12.82
CA LEU A 9 3.08 -5.82 -12.60
C LEU A 9 3.48 -7.30 -12.62
N ILE A 10 4.28 -7.72 -13.60
CA ILE A 10 4.79 -9.09 -13.69
C ILE A 10 5.65 -9.42 -12.48
N ALA A 11 6.49 -8.49 -12.01
CA ALA A 11 7.33 -8.66 -10.84
C ALA A 11 6.51 -8.84 -9.56
N VAL A 12 5.48 -8.01 -9.35
CA VAL A 12 4.56 -8.14 -8.19
C VAL A 12 3.82 -9.47 -8.23
N LEU A 13 3.29 -9.88 -9.39
CA LEU A 13 2.60 -11.17 -9.52
C LEU A 13 3.55 -12.37 -9.32
N GLY A 14 4.78 -12.28 -9.82
CA GLY A 14 5.82 -13.29 -9.61
C GLY A 14 6.22 -13.42 -8.15
N LEU A 15 6.50 -12.29 -7.48
CA LEU A 15 6.77 -12.21 -6.05
C LEU A 15 5.59 -12.75 -5.24
N HIS A 16 4.37 -12.37 -5.60
CA HIS A 16 3.16 -12.87 -4.96
C HIS A 16 3.09 -14.39 -5.05
N LYS A 17 3.29 -14.99 -6.25
CA LYS A 17 3.30 -16.45 -6.42
C LYS A 17 4.41 -17.15 -5.64
N LEU A 18 5.58 -16.53 -5.51
CA LEU A 18 6.72 -17.10 -4.78
C LEU A 18 6.54 -17.04 -3.26
N ILE A 19 5.93 -15.97 -2.76
CA ILE A 19 5.76 -15.71 -1.33
C ILE A 19 4.48 -16.37 -0.79
N CYS A 20 3.41 -16.35 -1.57
CA CYS A 20 2.08 -16.74 -1.11
C CYS A 20 1.87 -18.25 -1.13
N ARG A 21 1.58 -18.81 0.06
CA ARG A 21 1.01 -20.16 0.19
C ARG A 21 -0.49 -20.12 -0.14
N THR A 22 -1.08 -21.30 -0.38
CA THR A 22 -2.45 -21.53 -0.89
C THR A 22 -3.60 -20.87 -0.12
N ASP A 23 -3.37 -20.25 1.04
CA ASP A 23 -4.40 -19.59 1.87
C ASP A 23 -3.98 -18.17 2.35
N SER A 24 -3.56 -17.30 1.43
CA SER A 24 -3.12 -15.93 1.74
C SER A 24 -4.14 -15.09 2.52
N PHE A 25 -5.43 -15.30 2.29
CA PHE A 25 -6.48 -14.53 2.95
C PHE A 25 -6.57 -14.78 4.47
N LYS A 26 -6.12 -15.94 4.96
CA LYS A 26 -6.08 -16.24 6.40
C LYS A 26 -5.06 -15.38 7.15
N SER A 27 -4.11 -14.78 6.44
CA SER A 27 -3.13 -13.86 7.03
C SER A 27 -3.65 -12.44 7.20
N LEU A 28 -4.85 -12.12 6.70
CA LEU A 28 -5.45 -10.80 6.86
C LEU A 28 -5.89 -10.58 8.30
N ASN A 29 -5.22 -9.67 8.99
CA ASN A 29 -5.56 -9.30 10.37
C ASN A 29 -6.62 -8.20 10.40
N ILE A 30 -7.82 -8.50 9.91
CA ILE A 30 -8.97 -7.58 9.94
C ILE A 30 -9.83 -7.90 11.15
N ASN A 31 -10.02 -6.92 12.04
CA ASN A 31 -10.84 -7.08 13.24
C ASN A 31 -11.52 -5.76 13.62
N LEU A 32 -12.39 -5.78 14.64
CA LEU A 32 -13.08 -4.59 15.16
C LEU A 32 -12.65 -4.21 16.59
N LYS A 33 -11.51 -4.75 17.10
CA LYS A 33 -11.06 -4.50 18.48
C LYS A 33 -10.86 -3.01 18.75
N ASN A 34 -10.28 -2.29 17.79
CA ASN A 34 -9.98 -0.86 17.88
C ASN A 34 -11.09 0.01 17.25
N TRP A 35 -12.36 -0.33 17.50
CA TRP A 35 -13.52 0.33 16.86
C TRP A 35 -13.54 1.85 17.03
N LYS A 36 -13.04 2.39 18.15
CA LYS A 36 -12.95 3.85 18.36
C LYS A 36 -12.04 4.52 17.33
N VAL A 37 -10.89 3.91 17.02
CA VAL A 37 -9.96 4.40 16.00
C VAL A 37 -10.61 4.30 14.62
N ILE A 38 -11.30 3.19 14.33
CA ILE A 38 -12.05 3.02 13.09
C ILE A 38 -13.10 4.13 12.94
N VAL A 39 -13.90 4.39 13.97
CA VAL A 39 -14.89 5.48 13.96
C VAL A 39 -14.24 6.84 13.73
N ILE A 40 -13.13 7.15 14.43
CA ILE A 40 -12.39 8.40 14.23
C ILE A 40 -11.91 8.52 12.77
N LEU A 41 -11.38 7.45 12.18
CA LEU A 41 -10.93 7.46 10.79
C LEU A 41 -12.09 7.60 9.80
N ILE A 42 -13.23 6.95 10.06
CA ILE A 42 -14.45 7.14 9.24
C ILE A 42 -14.87 8.62 9.30
N LEU A 43 -14.92 9.21 10.50
CA LEU A 43 -15.27 10.62 10.67
C LEU A 43 -14.26 11.54 9.98
N ALA A 44 -12.96 11.25 10.07
CA ALA A 44 -11.92 12.03 9.41
C ALA A 44 -12.05 11.98 7.87
N LEU A 45 -12.33 10.81 7.30
CA LEU A 45 -12.61 10.64 5.87
C LEU A 45 -13.89 11.39 5.45
N ILE A 46 -14.95 11.33 6.25
CA ILE A 46 -16.18 12.11 6.01
C ILE A 46 -15.91 13.61 6.07
N ILE A 47 -15.14 14.09 7.05
CA ILE A 47 -14.78 15.51 7.17
C ILE A 47 -13.98 15.95 5.94
N GLN A 48 -12.99 15.16 5.48
CA GLN A 48 -12.27 15.46 4.24
C GLN A 48 -13.23 15.56 3.04
N ILE A 49 -14.20 14.64 2.94
CA ILE A 49 -15.23 14.70 1.90
C ILE A 49 -16.02 15.99 2.03
N LEU A 50 -16.52 16.36 3.21
CA LEU A 50 -17.32 17.56 3.40
C LEU A 50 -16.52 18.83 3.10
N MET A 51 -15.26 18.89 3.51
CA MET A 51 -14.36 20.01 3.22
C MET A 51 -14.06 20.15 1.71
N LYS A 52 -13.87 19.03 1.00
CA LYS A 52 -13.61 19.02 -0.46
C LYS A 52 -14.89 19.04 -1.30
N GLY A 53 -16.03 18.69 -0.71
CA GLY A 53 -17.25 18.23 -1.36
C GLY A 53 -18.36 19.27 -1.49
N VAL A 54 -18.23 20.48 -0.97
CA VAL A 54 -19.22 21.53 -1.28
C VAL A 54 -19.09 22.04 -2.73
N LYS A 55 -17.99 21.73 -3.46
CA LYS A 55 -17.69 22.39 -4.76
C LYS A 55 -17.61 21.48 -6.00
N ASN A 56 -17.39 20.16 -5.90
CA ASN A 56 -17.23 19.30 -7.08
C ASN A 56 -17.53 17.79 -6.82
N PRO A 57 -18.45 17.15 -7.56
CA PRO A 57 -18.70 15.69 -7.49
C PRO A 57 -17.47 14.80 -7.70
N LEU A 58 -16.47 15.25 -8.48
CA LEU A 58 -15.20 14.52 -8.67
C LEU A 58 -14.40 14.35 -7.36
N SER A 59 -14.60 15.21 -6.36
CA SER A 59 -13.94 15.09 -5.06
C SER A 59 -14.36 13.82 -4.31
N TYR A 60 -15.62 13.39 -4.45
CA TYR A 60 -16.12 12.15 -3.83
C TYR A 60 -15.52 10.91 -4.49
N TYR A 61 -15.40 10.93 -5.83
CA TYR A 61 -14.78 9.85 -6.59
C TYR A 61 -13.30 9.67 -6.24
N LYS A 62 -12.57 10.77 -5.98
CA LYS A 62 -11.16 10.68 -5.56
C LYS A 62 -10.98 9.89 -4.27
N LEU A 63 -11.83 10.10 -3.26
CA LEU A 63 -11.71 9.33 -2.02
C LEU A 63 -12.01 7.85 -2.25
N PHE A 64 -13.07 7.54 -2.99
CA PHE A 64 -13.38 6.16 -3.37
C PHE A 64 -12.20 5.52 -4.11
N TYR A 65 -11.59 6.25 -5.05
CA TYR A 65 -10.42 5.79 -5.80
C TYR A 65 -9.24 5.48 -4.87
N TYR A 66 -8.85 6.41 -3.98
CA TYR A 66 -7.74 6.17 -3.06
C TYR A 66 -8.02 5.05 -2.06
N LEU A 67 -9.26 4.91 -1.57
CA LEU A 67 -9.61 3.85 -0.65
C LEU A 67 -9.67 2.47 -1.33
N ILE A 68 -10.46 2.36 -2.39
CA ILE A 68 -10.81 1.07 -2.99
C ILE A 68 -9.79 0.61 -4.02
N VAL A 69 -9.27 1.53 -4.83
CA VAL A 69 -8.38 1.20 -5.96
C VAL A 69 -6.91 1.19 -5.53
N ILE A 70 -6.52 2.04 -4.57
CA ILE A 70 -5.12 2.18 -4.14
C ILE A 70 -4.88 1.48 -2.79
N ALA A 71 -5.43 2.02 -1.70
CA ALA A 71 -5.07 1.61 -0.34
C ALA A 71 -5.44 0.15 -0.04
N ILE A 72 -6.63 -0.32 -0.44
CA ILE A 72 -7.04 -1.71 -0.20
C ILE A 72 -6.05 -2.71 -0.85
N PRO A 73 -5.80 -2.68 -2.18
CA PRO A 73 -4.85 -3.60 -2.80
C PRO A 73 -3.44 -3.51 -2.21
N GLU A 74 -2.94 -2.29 -2.01
CA GLU A 74 -1.57 -2.07 -1.55
C GLU A 74 -1.34 -2.61 -0.13
N GLU A 75 -2.24 -2.32 0.80
CA GLU A 75 -2.13 -2.79 2.18
C GLU A 75 -2.37 -4.30 2.28
N ILE A 76 -3.33 -4.85 1.52
CA ILE A 76 -3.57 -6.30 1.48
C ILE A 76 -2.31 -7.03 1.01
N ILE A 77 -1.74 -6.63 -0.13
CA ILE A 77 -0.56 -7.30 -0.68
C ILE A 77 0.61 -7.12 0.28
N SER A 78 0.91 -5.88 0.66
CA SER A 78 2.17 -5.56 1.32
C SER A 78 2.16 -5.96 2.79
N ARG A 79 1.15 -5.56 3.57
CA ARG A 79 1.07 -5.84 5.02
C ARG A 79 0.28 -7.11 5.30
N GLY A 80 -0.91 -7.19 4.69
CA GLY A 80 -1.86 -8.27 4.92
C GLY A 80 -1.28 -9.64 4.59
N ILE A 81 -0.56 -9.74 3.47
CA ILE A 81 -0.03 -11.00 2.95
C ILE A 81 1.49 -11.08 3.12
N VAL A 82 2.27 -10.25 2.42
CA VAL A 82 3.73 -10.40 2.34
C VAL A 82 4.39 -10.29 3.72
N TYR A 83 4.12 -9.22 4.48
CA TYR A 83 4.71 -9.08 5.81
C TYR A 83 4.22 -10.17 6.78
N ASN A 84 2.91 -10.40 6.88
CA ASN A 84 2.36 -11.36 7.84
C ASN A 84 2.82 -12.80 7.60
N GLN A 85 3.04 -13.20 6.35
CA GLN A 85 3.54 -14.55 6.03
C GLN A 85 5.04 -14.69 6.32
N LEU A 86 5.81 -13.63 6.10
CA LEU A 86 7.28 -13.67 6.24
C LEU A 86 7.76 -13.35 7.67
N LYS A 87 6.97 -12.66 8.50
CA LYS A 87 7.41 -12.20 9.83
C LYS A 87 7.89 -13.32 10.76
N ASN A 88 7.33 -14.52 10.62
CA ASN A 88 7.71 -15.70 11.43
C ASN A 88 9.04 -16.33 10.98
N ILE A 89 9.50 -16.03 9.76
CA ILE A 89 10.79 -16.50 9.22
C ILE A 89 11.91 -15.49 9.57
N GLY A 90 11.55 -14.21 9.69
CA GLY A 90 12.44 -13.15 10.16
C GLY A 90 11.78 -11.78 9.97
N GLU A 91 11.53 -11.09 11.08
CA GLU A 91 10.78 -9.83 11.07
C GLU A 91 11.44 -8.76 10.20
N GLU A 92 12.74 -8.51 10.36
CA GLU A 92 13.46 -7.50 9.59
C GLU A 92 13.42 -7.80 8.08
N ARG A 93 13.58 -9.08 7.71
CA ARG A 93 13.47 -9.52 6.30
C ARG A 93 12.06 -9.30 5.78
N ALA A 94 11.03 -9.54 6.59
CA ALA A 94 9.65 -9.31 6.21
C ALA A 94 9.36 -7.82 5.98
N ILE A 95 9.92 -6.93 6.81
CA ILE A 95 9.82 -5.47 6.63
C ILE A 95 10.49 -5.06 5.33
N ILE A 96 11.73 -5.50 5.08
CA ILE A 96 12.46 -5.14 3.86
C ILE A 96 11.73 -5.65 2.60
N ILE A 97 11.36 -6.94 2.56
CA ILE A 97 10.69 -7.54 1.40
C ILE A 97 9.32 -6.89 1.15
N SER A 98 8.55 -6.62 2.20
CA SER A 98 7.26 -5.92 2.08
C SER A 98 7.44 -4.50 1.55
N GLY A 99 8.51 -3.80 1.94
CA GLY A 99 8.86 -2.47 1.41
C GLY A 99 9.25 -2.52 -0.06
N ILE A 100 10.05 -3.52 -0.46
CA ILE A 100 10.40 -3.74 -1.88
C ILE A 100 9.14 -3.97 -2.71
N VAL A 101 8.23 -4.86 -2.28
CA VAL A 101 6.97 -5.13 -3.00
C VAL A 101 6.17 -3.84 -3.18
N TRP A 102 6.04 -3.04 -2.12
CA TRP A 102 5.32 -1.78 -2.17
C TRP A 102 5.98 -0.77 -3.13
N GLY A 103 7.31 -0.69 -3.14
CA GLY A 103 8.04 0.17 -4.06
C GLY A 103 8.00 -0.29 -5.53
N ILE A 104 7.94 -1.61 -5.78
CA ILE A 104 7.73 -2.12 -7.14
C ILE A 104 6.35 -1.71 -7.66
N MET A 105 5.31 -1.73 -6.83
CA MET A 105 3.97 -1.27 -7.26
C MET A 105 3.98 0.19 -7.74
N HIS A 106 4.88 1.02 -7.20
CA HIS A 106 5.02 2.43 -7.56
C HIS A 106 6.04 2.71 -8.68
N SER A 107 6.88 1.75 -9.05
CA SER A 107 7.90 1.97 -10.10
C SER A 107 7.27 2.20 -11.47
N LEU A 108 6.06 1.66 -11.72
CA LEU A 108 5.30 1.93 -12.93
C LEU A 108 5.03 3.42 -13.12
N LEU A 109 4.61 4.12 -12.05
CA LEU A 109 4.36 5.56 -12.10
C LEU A 109 5.63 6.33 -12.45
N ILE A 110 6.77 5.94 -11.86
CA ILE A 110 8.07 6.56 -12.15
C ILE A 110 8.46 6.36 -13.62
N TRP A 111 8.24 5.18 -14.19
CA TRP A 111 8.57 4.92 -15.60
C TRP A 111 7.65 5.64 -16.56
N VAL A 112 6.37 5.80 -16.22
CA VAL A 112 5.44 6.63 -16.99
C VAL A 112 5.87 8.10 -16.97
N GLN A 113 6.33 8.61 -15.82
CA GLN A 113 6.73 10.00 -15.67
C GLN A 113 8.10 10.33 -16.27
N ASN A 114 9.08 9.42 -16.14
CA ASN A 114 10.48 9.69 -16.47
C ASN A 114 10.98 8.91 -17.71
N GLY A 115 10.13 8.07 -18.30
CA GLY A 115 10.52 7.11 -19.33
C GLY A 115 11.32 5.92 -18.78
N ILE A 116 11.59 4.93 -19.63
CA ILE A 116 12.24 3.66 -19.27
C ILE A 116 13.78 3.73 -19.37
N GLY A 117 14.35 4.92 -19.64
CA GLY A 117 15.80 5.12 -19.74
C GLY A 117 16.52 5.11 -18.38
N TRP A 118 17.84 5.38 -18.38
CA TRP A 118 18.68 5.41 -17.18
C TRP A 118 18.11 6.27 -16.04
N ASN A 119 17.49 7.40 -16.36
CA ASN A 119 16.84 8.27 -15.37
C ASN A 119 15.67 7.57 -14.67
N GLY A 120 14.83 6.83 -15.40
CA GLY A 120 13.72 6.05 -14.83
C GLY A 120 14.21 4.90 -13.95
N ILE A 121 15.31 4.24 -14.34
CA ILE A 121 15.95 3.19 -13.54
C ILE A 121 16.48 3.75 -12.23
N ILE A 122 17.26 4.83 -12.27
CA ILE A 122 17.83 5.48 -11.07
C ILE A 122 16.72 5.97 -10.15
N ALA A 123 15.69 6.63 -10.70
CA ALA A 123 14.54 7.08 -9.93
C ALA A 123 13.79 5.91 -9.27
N SER A 124 13.69 4.76 -9.94
CA SER A 124 13.05 3.55 -9.37
C SER A 124 13.87 2.93 -8.25
N ILE A 125 15.20 2.94 -8.34
CA ILE A 125 16.07 2.48 -7.24
C ILE A 125 15.92 3.39 -6.03
N GLY A 126 15.91 4.72 -6.25
CA GLY A 126 15.66 5.71 -5.20
C GLY A 126 14.30 5.49 -4.53
N LEU A 127 13.26 5.24 -5.34
CA LEU A 127 11.91 4.94 -4.87
C LEU A 127 11.85 3.63 -4.07
N LEU A 128 12.49 2.55 -4.53
CA LEU A 128 12.54 1.29 -3.79
C LEU A 128 13.20 1.48 -2.42
N SER A 129 14.29 2.24 -2.38
CA SER A 129 15.01 2.55 -1.15
C SER A 129 14.14 3.36 -0.18
N SER A 130 13.42 4.37 -0.68
CA SER A 130 12.51 5.16 0.16
C SER A 130 11.36 4.31 0.68
N TYR A 131 10.82 3.38 -0.12
CA TYR A 131 9.78 2.46 0.33
C TYR A 131 10.27 1.47 1.39
N ILE A 132 11.50 0.99 1.31
CA ILE A 132 12.09 0.18 2.40
C ILE A 132 12.16 1.01 3.69
N ILE A 133 12.65 2.25 3.61
CA ILE A 133 12.81 3.13 4.77
C ILE A 133 11.46 3.46 5.39
N ILE A 134 10.50 3.97 4.60
CA ILE A 134 9.19 4.37 5.10
C ILE A 134 8.34 3.17 5.55
N ASN A 135 8.63 1.96 5.06
CA ASN A 135 7.93 0.77 5.52
C ASN A 135 8.21 0.45 6.99
N HIS A 136 9.35 0.86 7.55
CA HIS A 136 9.66 0.62 8.96
C HIS A 136 8.64 1.28 9.92
N PRO A 137 8.42 2.62 9.87
CA PRO A 137 7.42 3.26 10.70
C PRO A 137 5.99 2.80 10.37
N VAL A 138 5.69 2.45 9.11
CA VAL A 138 4.38 1.91 8.72
C VAL A 138 4.12 0.54 9.36
N ILE A 139 5.09 -0.38 9.33
CA ILE A 139 4.97 -1.68 10.00
C ILE A 139 4.91 -1.51 11.51
N PHE A 140 5.69 -0.60 12.09
CA PHE A 140 5.59 -0.29 13.52
C PHE A 140 4.15 0.13 13.89
N LEU A 141 3.54 1.00 13.08
CA LEU A 141 2.16 1.42 13.29
C LEU A 141 1.18 0.25 13.12
N TYR A 142 1.36 -0.57 12.08
CA TYR A 142 0.52 -1.75 11.84
C TYR A 142 0.58 -2.74 13.01
N LYS A 143 1.77 -3.01 13.56
CA LYS A 143 1.94 -3.85 14.76
C LYS A 143 1.23 -3.26 15.97
N LYS A 144 1.32 -1.94 16.16
CA LYS A 144 0.68 -1.24 17.27
C LYS A 144 -0.85 -1.25 17.17
N MET A 145 -1.38 -1.11 15.95
CA MET A 145 -2.81 -1.10 15.69
C MET A 145 -3.41 -2.51 15.60
N ASP A 146 -2.58 -3.50 15.29
CA ASP A 146 -2.93 -4.92 15.13
C ASP A 146 -4.20 -5.10 14.27
N ASN A 147 -4.30 -4.30 13.20
CA ASN A 147 -5.51 -4.22 12.39
C ASN A 147 -5.23 -3.65 11.00
N LEU A 148 -5.44 -4.47 9.97
CA LEU A 148 -5.21 -4.08 8.58
C LEU A 148 -6.21 -3.03 8.09
N LEU A 149 -7.45 -3.05 8.57
CA LEU A 149 -8.47 -2.06 8.18
C LEU A 149 -8.07 -0.65 8.59
N ILE A 150 -7.46 -0.50 9.77
CA ILE A 150 -6.94 0.79 10.24
C ILE A 150 -5.83 1.29 9.30
N MET A 151 -4.94 0.40 8.85
CA MET A 151 -3.88 0.78 7.92
C MET A 151 -4.43 1.19 6.55
N ILE A 152 -5.40 0.45 6.01
CA ILE A 152 -6.10 0.80 4.77
C ILE A 152 -6.70 2.21 4.86
N MET A 153 -7.40 2.50 5.95
CA MET A 153 -8.05 3.80 6.14
C MET A 153 -7.05 4.94 6.32
N LEU A 154 -5.96 4.70 7.07
CA LEU A 154 -4.87 5.68 7.23
C LEU A 154 -4.17 5.98 5.90
N HIS A 155 -3.87 4.94 5.13
CA HIS A 155 -3.26 5.08 3.81
C HIS A 155 -4.18 5.90 2.88
N ALA A 156 -5.45 5.51 2.76
CA ALA A 156 -6.41 6.25 1.94
C ALA A 156 -6.56 7.71 2.39
N PHE A 157 -6.56 7.96 3.70
CA PHE A 157 -6.62 9.32 4.25
C PHE A 157 -5.40 10.15 3.86
N MET A 158 -4.19 9.57 3.94
CA MET A 158 -2.94 10.23 3.59
C MET A 158 -2.86 10.59 2.11
N ASP A 159 -3.24 9.66 1.23
CA ASP A 159 -3.27 9.90 -0.22
C ASP A 159 -4.34 10.92 -0.62
N ALA A 160 -5.43 10.96 0.15
CA ALA A 160 -6.51 11.88 -0.07
C ALA A 160 -6.29 13.26 0.59
N LEU A 161 -5.18 13.55 1.27
CA LEU A 161 -4.83 14.90 1.74
C LEU A 161 -4.49 15.81 0.55
#